data_AF-A0A1D3JQL1-F1
#
_entry.id   AF-A0A1D3JQL1-F1
#
_cell.length_a   1.000
_cell.length_b   1.000
_cell.length_c   1.000
_cell.angle_alpha   90.00
_cell.angle_beta   90.00
_cell.angle_gamma   90.00
#
_symmetry.space_group_name_H-M   'P 1'
#
loop_
_entity.id
_entity.type
_entity.pdbx_description
1 polymer ?
#
loop_
_entity_poly.entity_id
_entity_poly.type
_entity_poly.pdbx_seq_one_letter_code
_entity_poly.pdbx_strand_id
1 'polypeptide(L)' 'MSIPRSPIVSEFETEEQAASYDRWFRAKVQASIDDPRPSIPHDQAMAEVEKVLEERRKARASR' A
#
# COMPACT_ATOMS: atom_id res chain seq x y z
N MET A 1 -23.82 10.12 -12.83
CA MET A 1 -23.08 9.97 -14.10
C MET A 1 -21.66 10.42 -13.81
N SER A 2 -20.69 9.50 -13.77
CA SER A 2 -19.29 9.85 -13.52
C SER A 2 -18.69 10.46 -14.78
N ILE A 3 -18.12 11.65 -14.65
CA ILE A 3 -17.39 12.31 -15.73
C ILE A 3 -15.98 11.70 -15.74
N PRO A 4 -15.55 11.05 -16.84
CA PRO A 4 -14.22 10.46 -16.91
C PRO A 4 -13.15 11.56 -16.80
N ARG A 5 -12.21 11.40 -15.87
CA ARG A 5 -11.09 12.34 -15.69
C ARG A 5 -9.98 12.00 -16.68
N SER A 6 -9.31 13.03 -17.21
CA SER A 6 -8.11 12.84 -18.02
C SER A 6 -7.02 12.15 -17.19
N PRO A 7 -6.34 11.10 -17.70
CA PRO A 7 -5.30 10.36 -16.98
C PRO A 7 -4.13 11.23 -16.51
N ILE A 8 -3.94 12.41 -17.12
CA ILE A 8 -2.90 13.38 -16.74
C ILE A 8 -3.25 14.11 -15.43
N VAL A 9 -4.53 14.20 -15.10
CA VAL A 9 -5.04 14.98 -13.95
C VAL A 9 -5.42 14.07 -12.77
N SER A 10 -5.77 12.80 -13.05
CA SER A 10 -6.18 11.82 -12.04
C SER A 10 -5.87 10.41 -12.52
N GLU A 11 -5.28 9.60 -11.65
CA GLU A 11 -5.10 8.15 -11.89
C GLU A 11 -6.43 7.38 -11.83
N PHE A 12 -7.48 7.98 -11.25
CA PHE A 12 -8.82 7.40 -11.18
C PHE A 12 -9.69 7.86 -12.34
N GLU A 13 -10.44 6.90 -12.91
CA GLU A 13 -11.37 7.15 -14.01
C GLU A 13 -12.55 8.02 -13.54
N THR A 14 -12.98 7.89 -12.28
CA THR A 14 -14.11 8.64 -11.73
C THR A 14 -13.80 9.34 -10.41
N GLU A 15 -14.55 10.40 -10.10
CA GLU A 15 -14.46 11.09 -8.81
C GLU A 15 -14.91 10.18 -7.66
N GLU A 16 -15.89 9.31 -7.89
CA GLU A 16 -16.35 8.35 -6.88
C GLU A 16 -15.26 7.34 -6.51
N GLN A 17 -14.49 6.85 -7.50
CA GLN A 17 -13.33 5.99 -7.27
C GLN A 17 -12.25 6.73 -6.48
N ALA A 18 -11.92 7.97 -6.87
CA ALA A 18 -10.94 8.79 -6.17
C ALA A 18 -11.35 9.06 -4.71
N ALA A 19 -12.61 9.40 -4.47
CA ALA A 19 -13.14 9.64 -3.13
C ALA A 19 -13.19 8.36 -2.28
N SER A 20 -13.48 7.21 -2.90
CA SER A 20 -13.42 5.91 -2.22
C SER A 20 -11.99 5.58 -1.79
N TYR A 21 -11.03 5.79 -2.68
CA TYR A 21 -9.61 5.59 -2.40
C TYR A 21 -9.12 6.53 -1.28
N ASP A 22 -9.45 7.83 -1.35
CA ASP A 22 -9.04 8.80 -0.33
C ASP A 22 -9.57 8.43 1.06
N ARG A 23 -10.84 8.01 1.18
CA ARG A 23 -11.41 7.53 2.45
C ARG A 23 -10.65 6.31 2.99
N TRP A 24 -10.40 5.31 2.14
CA TRP A 24 -9.64 4.13 2.53
C TRP A 24 -8.20 4.46 2.93
N PHE A 25 -7.54 5.32 2.16
CA PHE A 25 -6.15 5.72 2.38
C PHE A 25 -6.01 6.45 3.71
N ARG A 26 -6.87 7.42 4.00
CA ARG A 26 -6.90 8.13 5.29
C ARG A 26 -7.12 7.18 6.46
N ALA A 27 -8.08 6.26 6.34
CA ALA A 27 -8.33 5.27 7.39
C ALA A 27 -7.11 4.36 7.63
N LYS A 28 -6.43 3.94 6.56
CA LYS A 28 -5.22 3.11 6.65
C LYS A 28 -4.04 3.87 7.27
N VAL A 29 -3.86 5.14 6.91
CA VAL A 29 -2.83 6.00 7.50
C VAL A 29 -3.11 6.23 8.97
N GLN A 30 -4.36 6.55 9.34
CA GLN A 30 -4.72 6.76 10.74
C GLN A 30 -4.47 5.51 11.58
N ALA A 31 -4.87 4.32 11.08
CA ALA A 31 -4.59 3.06 11.77
C ALA A 31 -3.08 2.78 11.94
N SER A 32 -2.24 3.31 11.05
CA SER A 32 -0.77 3.19 11.15
C SER A 32 -0.17 4.20 12.13
N ILE A 33 -0.77 5.38 12.28
CA ILE A 33 -0.40 6.40 13.28
C ILE A 33 -0.82 5.95 14.68
N ASP A 34 -2.01 5.34 14.80
CA ASP A 34 -2.56 4.85 16.07
C ASP A 34 -1.87 3.56 16.56
N ASP A 35 -0.99 2.97 15.74
CA ASP A 35 -0.25 1.77 16.11
C ASP A 35 0.78 2.10 17.21
N PRO A 36 0.66 1.50 18.41
CA PRO A 36 1.54 1.81 19.54
C PRO A 36 2.96 1.23 19.38
N ARG A 37 3.20 0.40 18.36
CA ARG A 37 4.51 -0.23 18.15
C ARG A 37 5.55 0.83 17.75
N PRO A 38 6.77 0.77 18.31
CA PRO A 38 7.83 1.68 17.91
C PRO A 38 8.21 1.45 16.44
N SER A 39 8.62 2.52 15.77
CA SER A 39 9.21 2.40 14.43
C SER A 39 10.50 1.59 14.48
N ILE A 40 10.73 0.80 13.43
CA ILE A 40 11.96 0.03 13.27
C ILE A 40 12.99 0.81 12.44
N PRO A 41 14.31 0.60 12.66
CA PRO A 41 15.35 1.15 11.80
C PRO A 41 15.22 0.68 10.35
N HIS A 42 15.72 1.49 9.41
CA HIS A 42 15.68 1.17 7.97
C HIS A 42 16.30 -0.20 7.65
N ASP A 43 17.48 -0.49 8.19
CA ASP A 43 18.19 -1.76 7.94
C ASP A 43 17.38 -2.97 8.41
N GLN A 44 16.69 -2.83 9.55
CA GLN A 44 15.80 -3.88 10.04
C GLN A 44 14.60 -4.07 9.11
N ALA A 45 13.97 -2.98 8.66
CA ALA A 45 12.85 -3.05 7.71
C ALA A 45 13.24 -3.76 6.40
N MET A 46 14.43 -3.44 5.87
CA MET A 46 14.94 -4.08 4.65
C MET A 46 15.28 -5.55 4.86
N ALA A 47 15.83 -5.92 6.02
CA ALA A 47 16.08 -7.32 6.37
C ALA A 47 14.78 -8.13 6.45
N GLU A 48 13.70 -7.57 7.02
CA GLU A 48 12.39 -8.21 7.06
C GLU A 48 11.80 -8.41 5.65
N VAL A 49 11.94 -7.40 4.77
CA VAL A 49 11.50 -7.51 3.37
C VAL A 49 12.27 -8.59 2.61
N GLU A 50 13.61 -8.62 2.71
CA GLU A 50 14.42 -9.62 2.00
C GLU A 50 14.06 -11.04 2.46
N LYS A 51 13.86 -11.23 3.77
CA LYS A 51 13.44 -12.53 4.32
C LYS A 51 12.12 -13.00 3.69
N VAL A 52 11.10 -12.14 3.61
CA VAL A 52 9.82 -12.48 3.00
C VAL A 52 9.99 -12.80 1.51
N LEU A 53 10.83 -12.05 0.79
CA LEU A 53 11.10 -12.31 -0.63
C LEU A 53 11.79 -13.65 -0.84
N GLU A 54 12.79 -13.99 -0.03
CA GLU A 54 13.47 -15.28 -0.08
C GLU A 54 12.51 -16.45 0.18
N GLU A 55 11.67 -16.36 1.21
CA GLU A 55 10.66 -17.38 1.50
C GLU A 55 9.73 -17.60 0.32
N ARG A 56 9.28 -16.51 -0.33
CA ARG A 56 8.43 -16.58 -1.52
C ARG A 56 9.17 -17.17 -2.73
N ARG A 57 10.45 -16.87 -2.92
CA ARG A 57 11.29 -17.44 -4.00
C ARG A 57 11.47 -18.94 -3.78
N LYS A 58 11.81 -19.37 -2.56
CA LYS A 58 11.97 -20.79 -2.19
C LYS A 58 10.67 -21.56 -2.42
N ALA A 59 9.53 -21.03 -1.96
CA ALA A 59 8.22 -21.65 -2.15
C ALA A 59 7.82 -21.79 -3.64
N ARG A 60 8.25 -20.86 -4.50
CA ARG A 60 8.03 -20.95 -5.96
C ARG A 60 8.95 -21.95 -6.64
N ALA A 61 10.18 -22.10 -6.16
CA ALA A 61 11.16 -23.04 -6.71
C ALA A 61 10.87 -24.50 -6.28
N SER A 62 10.20 -24.69 -5.15
CA SER A 62 9.75 -26.00 -4.67
C SER A 62 8.37 -26.43 -5.21
N ARG A 63 7.80 -25.68 -6.16
CA ARG A 63 6.48 -25.91 -6.74
C ARG A 63 6.64 -26.38 -8.19
#